data_AF-A0A7S1RQV6-F1
#
_entry.id   AF-A0A7S1RQV6-F1
#
_cell.length_a   1.000
_cell.length_b   1.000
_cell.length_c   1.000
_cell.angle_alpha   90.00
_cell.angle_beta   90.00
_cell.angle_gamma   90.00
#
_symmetry.space_group_name_H-M   'P 1'
#
loop_
_entity.id
_entity.type
_entity.pdbx_description
1 polymer ?
#
loop_
_entity_poly.entity_id
_entity_poly.type
_entity_poly.pdbx_seq_one_letter_code
_entity_poly.pdbx_strand_id
1 'polypeptide(L)'
;KADSRSVLGLFCTLLGGFLGYGLASASSAGHALVMSEAWTRDLTTPLRVPLFFVFVTLFHFVEFTFTAVHHPRDLEFRAFLLTPVPMGGYSIAMTAALLEFWLEDFVFHLTGSPLPAALVASLLLVGAVFSF
;
A
#
# COMPACT_ATOMS: atom_id res chain seq x y z
N LYS A 1 19.73 20.26 -4.19
CA LYS A 1 18.75 19.48 -4.99
C LYS A 1 19.05 18.01 -4.75
N ALA A 2 18.07 17.20 -4.35
CA ALA A 2 18.28 15.76 -4.22
C ALA A 2 18.59 15.15 -5.60
N ASP A 3 19.48 14.16 -5.64
CA ASP A 3 19.75 13.37 -6.85
C ASP A 3 18.52 12.52 -7.18
N SER A 4 18.00 12.64 -8.40
CA SER A 4 16.83 11.89 -8.89
C SER A 4 17.00 10.37 -8.74
N ARG A 5 18.25 9.86 -8.82
CA ARG A 5 18.55 8.43 -8.61
C ARG A 5 18.33 8.01 -7.17
N SER A 6 18.76 8.84 -6.21
CA SER A 6 18.55 8.59 -4.79
C SER A 6 17.08 8.63 -4.42
N VAL A 7 16.32 9.56 -5.00
CA VAL A 7 14.85 9.63 -4.83
C VAL A 7 14.18 8.37 -5.37
N LEU A 8 14.51 7.95 -6.59
CA LEU A 8 13.99 6.71 -7.17
C LEU A 8 14.32 5.49 -6.31
N GLY A 9 15.57 5.37 -5.87
CA GLY A 9 16.00 4.27 -4.99
C GLY A 9 15.22 4.22 -3.68
N LEU A 10 14.94 5.38 -3.07
CA LEU A 10 14.09 5.47 -1.89
C LEU A 10 12.67 4.96 -2.17
N PHE A 11 12.02 5.40 -3.24
CA PHE A 11 10.66 4.95 -3.57
C PHE A 11 10.59 3.46 -3.89
N CYS A 12 11.54 2.93 -4.67
CA CYS A 12 11.62 1.49 -4.91
C CYS A 12 11.83 0.69 -3.62
N THR A 13 12.63 1.21 -2.69
CA THR A 13 12.85 0.60 -1.37
C THR A 13 11.57 0.62 -0.54
N LEU A 14 10.86 1.76 -0.51
CA LEU A 14 9.59 1.89 0.20
C LEU A 14 8.52 0.95 -0.37
N LEU A 15 8.32 0.95 -1.69
CA LEU A 15 7.39 0.03 -2.36
C LEU A 15 7.79 -1.43 -2.11
N GLY A 16 9.07 -1.77 -2.22
CA GLY A 16 9.57 -3.10 -1.87
C GLY A 16 9.26 -3.49 -0.42
N GLY A 17 9.39 -2.55 0.52
CA GLY A 17 8.99 -2.74 1.92
C GLY A 17 7.50 -2.99 2.09
N PHE A 18 6.64 -2.21 1.41
CA PHE A 18 5.19 -2.43 1.40
C PHE A 18 4.81 -3.81 0.85
N LEU A 19 5.40 -4.20 -0.28
CA LEU A 19 5.17 -5.51 -0.89
C LEU A 19 5.62 -6.64 0.04
N GLY A 20 6.82 -6.54 0.61
CA GLY A 20 7.37 -7.53 1.54
C GLY A 20 6.51 -7.70 2.79
N TYR A 21 6.08 -6.59 3.40
CA TYR A 21 5.15 -6.61 4.52
C TYR A 21 3.81 -7.25 4.15
N GLY A 22 3.21 -6.85 3.02
CA GLY A 22 1.95 -7.39 2.53
C GLY A 22 2.02 -8.89 2.28
N LEU A 23 3.07 -9.38 1.62
CA LEU A 23 3.28 -10.82 1.37
C LEU A 23 3.51 -11.60 2.65
N ALA A 24 4.36 -11.11 3.56
CA ALA A 24 4.64 -11.79 4.82
C ALA A 24 3.38 -11.88 5.70
N SER A 25 2.61 -10.80 5.78
CA SER A 25 1.37 -10.75 6.55
C SER A 25 0.25 -11.59 5.91
N ALA A 26 0.11 -11.56 4.58
CA ALA A 26 -0.83 -12.43 3.87
C ALA A 26 -0.46 -13.92 4.04
N SER A 27 0.83 -14.26 4.00
CA SER A 27 1.30 -15.63 4.19
C SER A 27 1.05 -16.13 5.61
N SER A 28 1.29 -15.30 6.63
CA SER A 28 1.06 -15.69 8.03
C SER A 28 -0.43 -15.84 8.33
N ALA A 29 -1.27 -14.91 7.86
CA ALA A 29 -2.72 -15.00 7.96
C ALA A 29 -3.26 -16.21 7.16
N GLY A 30 -2.75 -16.45 5.95
CA GLY A 30 -3.10 -17.60 5.14
C GLY A 30 -2.73 -18.93 5.80
N HIS A 31 -1.56 -19.00 6.44
CA HIS A 31 -1.16 -20.18 7.21
C HIS A 31 -2.12 -20.43 8.40
N ALA A 32 -2.45 -19.40 9.17
CA ALA A 32 -3.40 -19.51 10.28
C ALA A 32 -4.78 -19.99 9.79
N LEU A 33 -5.21 -19.55 8.61
CA LEU A 33 -6.47 -19.98 7.99
C LEU A 33 -6.47 -21.45 7.60
N VAL A 34 -5.39 -21.92 6.96
CA VAL A 34 -5.26 -23.34 6.57
C VAL A 34 -5.19 -24.25 7.81
N MET A 35 -4.64 -23.76 8.92
CA MET A 35 -4.61 -24.49 10.19
C MET A 35 -5.95 -24.43 10.94
N SER A 36 -6.88 -23.57 10.54
CA SER A 36 -8.22 -23.52 11.12
C SER A 36 -9.15 -24.48 10.39
N GLU A 37 -9.83 -25.37 11.11
CA GLU A 37 -10.78 -26.32 10.51
C GLU A 37 -12.09 -25.66 10.03
N ALA A 38 -12.29 -24.37 10.32
CA ALA A 38 -13.50 -23.64 9.98
C ALA A 38 -13.20 -22.53 8.97
N TRP A 39 -13.48 -22.74 7.68
CA TRP A 39 -13.41 -21.64 6.71
C TRP A 39 -14.65 -20.74 6.87
N THR A 40 -14.55 -19.69 7.68
CA THR A 40 -15.62 -18.69 7.83
C THR A 40 -15.26 -17.37 7.16
N ARG A 41 -16.28 -16.58 6.81
CA ARG A 41 -16.11 -15.28 6.15
C ARG A 41 -15.26 -14.31 6.99
N ASP A 42 -15.39 -14.40 8.31
CA ASP A 42 -14.69 -13.55 9.29
C ASP A 42 -13.19 -13.85 9.36
N LEU A 43 -12.83 -15.11 9.12
CA LEU A 43 -11.46 -15.60 9.13
C LEU A 43 -10.64 -15.07 7.94
N THR A 44 -11.28 -14.68 6.84
CA THR A 44 -10.59 -14.06 5.68
C THR A 44 -10.26 -12.58 5.88
N THR A 45 -10.84 -11.92 6.88
CA THR A 45 -10.70 -10.48 7.04
C THR A 45 -9.27 -9.99 7.30
N PRO A 46 -8.43 -10.70 8.06
CA PRO A 46 -7.01 -10.38 8.21
C PRO A 46 -6.20 -10.41 6.91
N LEU A 47 -6.71 -11.04 5.83
CA LEU A 47 -6.04 -11.04 4.52
C LEU A 47 -6.28 -9.77 3.70
N ARG A 48 -7.36 -9.02 3.99
CA ARG A 48 -7.81 -7.94 3.10
C ARG A 48 -6.78 -6.82 2.96
N VAL A 49 -6.27 -6.32 4.09
CA VAL A 49 -5.29 -5.22 4.11
C VAL A 49 -3.92 -5.67 3.57
N PRO A 50 -3.36 -6.82 3.98
CA PRO A 50 -2.13 -7.33 3.39
C PRO A 50 -2.21 -7.50 1.88
N LEU A 51 -3.29 -8.11 1.38
CA LEU A 51 -3.50 -8.29 -0.06
C LEU A 51 -3.68 -6.96 -0.77
N PHE A 52 -4.38 -6.01 -0.18
CA PHE A 52 -4.47 -4.65 -0.72
C PHE A 52 -3.09 -4.00 -0.90
N PHE A 53 -2.19 -4.09 0.10
CA PHE A 53 -0.83 -3.59 -0.05
C PHE A 53 -0.04 -4.30 -1.14
N VAL A 54 -0.22 -5.62 -1.29
CA VAL A 54 0.39 -6.39 -2.39
C VAL A 54 -0.12 -5.88 -3.74
N PHE A 55 -1.44 -5.80 -3.93
CA PHE A 55 -2.04 -5.41 -5.21
C PHE A 55 -1.71 -3.97 -5.60
N VAL A 56 -1.81 -3.01 -4.68
CA VAL A 56 -1.50 -1.61 -4.98
C VAL A 56 -0.02 -1.45 -5.34
N THR A 57 0.86 -2.17 -4.66
CA THR A 57 2.30 -2.11 -4.94
C THR A 57 2.63 -2.74 -6.29
N LEU A 58 2.06 -3.92 -6.59
CA LEU A 58 2.23 -4.58 -7.88
C LEU A 58 1.69 -3.71 -9.02
N PHE A 59 0.55 -3.06 -8.84
CA PHE A 59 0.00 -2.11 -9.81
C PHE A 59 1.02 -1.02 -10.13
N HIS A 60 1.58 -0.35 -9.12
CA HIS A 60 2.57 0.70 -9.32
C HIS A 60 3.88 0.20 -9.99
N PHE A 61 4.35 -1.01 -9.67
CA PHE A 61 5.51 -1.61 -10.32
C PHE A 61 5.26 -1.98 -11.78
N VAL A 62 4.09 -2.56 -12.07
CA VAL A 62 3.69 -2.95 -13.43
C VAL A 62 3.59 -1.72 -14.30
N GLU A 63 2.96 -0.64 -13.82
CA GLU A 63 2.83 0.61 -14.58
C GLU A 63 4.19 1.24 -14.90
N PHE A 64 5.08 1.31 -13.90
CA PHE A 64 6.43 1.82 -14.11
C PHE A 64 7.21 0.98 -15.13
N THR A 65 7.09 -0.35 -15.03
CA THR A 65 7.75 -1.30 -15.93
C THR A 65 7.19 -1.20 -17.35
N PHE A 66 5.86 -1.10 -17.48
CA PHE A 66 5.18 -0.88 -18.75
C PHE A 66 5.68 0.40 -19.41
N THR A 67 5.75 1.50 -18.65
CA THR A 67 6.29 2.78 -19.15
C THR A 67 7.76 2.65 -19.55
N ALA A 68 8.59 1.96 -18.76
CA ALA A 68 10.01 1.77 -19.08
C ALA A 68 10.22 0.97 -20.37
N VAL A 69 9.37 -0.03 -20.64
CA VAL A 69 9.47 -0.90 -21.83
C VAL A 69 8.87 -0.24 -23.07
N HIS A 70 7.69 0.35 -22.96
CA HIS A 70 6.91 0.83 -24.12
C HIS A 70 7.06 2.33 -24.38
N HIS A 71 7.37 3.12 -23.35
CA HIS A 71 7.45 4.58 -23.41
C HIS A 71 8.72 5.13 -22.71
N PRO A 72 9.93 4.64 -23.04
CA PRO A 72 11.16 4.97 -22.29
C PRO A 72 11.53 6.46 -22.32
N ARG A 73 11.01 7.22 -23.29
CA ARG A 73 11.21 8.68 -23.37
C ARG A 73 10.40 9.44 -22.31
N ASP A 74 9.34 8.82 -21.81
CA ASP A 74 8.45 9.37 -20.78
C ASP A 74 8.76 8.80 -19.39
N LEU A 75 9.87 8.05 -19.26
CA LEU A 75 10.26 7.39 -18.02
C LEU A 75 10.73 8.41 -16.99
N GLU A 76 9.79 8.80 -16.14
CA GLU A 76 10.01 9.71 -15.03
C GLU A 76 9.38 9.17 -13.75
N PHE A 77 9.68 9.79 -12.60
CA PHE A 77 9.10 9.37 -11.32
C PHE A 77 7.57 9.33 -11.32
N ARG A 78 6.93 10.23 -12.08
CA ARG A 78 5.47 10.25 -12.30
C ARG A 78 4.91 8.98 -12.96
N ALA A 79 5.75 8.17 -13.63
CA ALA A 79 5.35 6.91 -14.26
C ALA A 79 4.95 5.83 -13.25
N PHE A 80 5.29 5.97 -11.96
CA PHE A 80 4.70 5.12 -10.93
C PHE A 80 3.21 5.43 -10.70
N LEU A 81 2.66 6.51 -11.26
CA LEU A 81 1.31 7.02 -10.97
C LEU A 81 1.06 7.23 -9.47
N LEU A 82 2.12 7.54 -8.72
CA LEU A 82 2.03 7.98 -7.32
C LEU A 82 1.60 9.44 -7.21
N THR A 83 1.85 10.23 -8.27
CA THR A 83 1.40 11.61 -8.34
C THR A 83 -0.09 11.68 -8.61
N PRO A 84 -0.81 12.58 -7.93
CA PRO A 84 -2.23 12.73 -8.14
C PRO A 84 -2.52 13.11 -9.60
N VAL A 85 -3.41 12.33 -10.23
CA VAL A 85 -4.25 12.76 -11.36
C VAL A 85 -4.72 14.19 -11.06
N PRO A 86 -4.78 15.13 -12.03
CA PRO A 86 -5.10 16.53 -11.76
C PRO A 86 -6.21 16.67 -10.72
N MET A 87 -5.93 17.41 -9.63
CA MET A 87 -6.79 17.65 -8.45
C MET A 87 -6.72 16.64 -7.29
N GLY A 88 -5.74 15.73 -7.20
CA GLY A 88 -5.58 14.94 -5.96
C GLY A 88 -6.52 13.73 -5.83
N GLY A 89 -7.40 13.50 -6.81
CA GLY A 89 -8.52 12.57 -6.68
C GLY A 89 -8.12 11.14 -6.31
N TYR A 90 -7.02 10.64 -6.87
CA TYR A 90 -6.50 9.30 -6.55
C TYR A 90 -6.07 9.18 -5.08
N SER A 91 -5.26 10.13 -4.60
CA SER A 91 -4.77 10.13 -3.21
C SER A 91 -5.93 10.30 -2.22
N ILE A 92 -6.94 11.11 -2.56
CA ILE A 92 -8.15 11.28 -1.76
C ILE A 92 -8.94 9.97 -1.71
N ALA A 93 -9.20 9.34 -2.86
CA ALA A 93 -9.94 8.08 -2.91
C ALA A 93 -9.21 6.96 -2.14
N MET A 94 -7.89 6.88 -2.28
CA MET A 94 -7.07 5.90 -1.56
C MET A 94 -7.11 6.14 -0.04
N THR A 95 -6.94 7.38 0.39
CA THR A 95 -7.00 7.76 1.80
C THR A 95 -8.41 7.54 2.36
N ALA A 96 -9.45 7.88 1.60
CA ALA A 96 -10.84 7.67 2.00
C ALA A 96 -11.16 6.19 2.16
N ALA A 97 -10.74 5.32 1.24
CA ALA A 97 -10.93 3.87 1.35
C ALA A 97 -10.18 3.27 2.54
N LEU A 98 -8.96 3.75 2.81
CA LEU A 98 -8.20 3.38 4.01
C LEU A 98 -8.81 3.95 5.30
N LEU A 99 -9.47 5.11 5.26
CA LEU A 99 -10.17 5.60 6.45
C LEU A 99 -11.46 4.83 6.67
N GLU A 100 -12.21 4.57 5.59
CA GLU A 100 -13.46 3.82 5.61
C GLU A 100 -13.27 2.43 6.19
N PHE A 101 -12.29 1.65 5.70
CA PHE A 101 -12.07 0.29 6.22
C PHE A 101 -11.75 0.29 7.73
N TRP A 102 -10.95 1.24 8.23
CA TRP A 102 -10.58 1.29 9.64
C TRP A 102 -11.65 1.96 10.51
N LEU A 103 -12.45 2.87 9.96
CA LEU A 103 -13.64 3.41 10.60
C LEU A 103 -14.71 2.32 10.74
N GLU A 104 -14.92 1.51 9.71
CA GLU A 104 -15.82 0.37 9.78
C GLU A 104 -15.36 -0.64 10.83
N ASP A 105 -14.05 -0.89 10.91
CA ASP A 105 -13.48 -1.71 11.99
C ASP A 105 -13.73 -1.09 13.37
N PHE A 106 -13.44 0.20 13.54
CA PHE A 106 -13.59 0.87 14.83
C PHE A 106 -15.05 0.96 15.30
N VAL A 107 -15.97 1.30 14.39
CA VAL A 107 -17.38 1.51 14.71
C VAL A 107 -18.12 0.19 14.83
N PHE A 108 -17.89 -0.76 13.92
CA PHE A 108 -18.69 -1.97 13.82
C PHE A 108 -17.93 -3.25 14.24
N HIS A 109 -16.64 -3.15 14.57
CA HIS A 109 -15.79 -4.29 14.99
C HIS A 109 -15.78 -5.42 13.95
N LEU A 110 -15.91 -5.06 12.67
CA LEU A 110 -16.14 -6.02 11.58
C LEU A 110 -14.85 -6.66 11.04
N THR A 111 -13.67 -6.09 11.32
CA THR A 111 -12.44 -6.52 10.64
C THR A 111 -11.37 -7.11 11.54
N GLY A 112 -11.35 -6.76 12.83
CA GLY A 112 -10.43 -7.28 13.82
C GLY A 112 -8.95 -7.04 13.51
N SER A 113 -8.64 -6.11 12.60
CA SER A 113 -7.28 -5.87 12.11
C SER A 113 -6.77 -4.53 12.63
N PRO A 114 -5.87 -4.52 13.64
CA PRO A 114 -5.33 -3.27 14.16
C PRO A 114 -4.52 -2.53 13.08
N LEU A 115 -4.60 -1.20 13.10
CA LEU A 115 -3.83 -0.35 12.21
C LEU A 115 -2.34 -0.67 12.36
N PRO A 116 -1.62 -1.07 11.29
CA PRO A 116 -0.23 -1.48 11.42
C PRO A 116 0.60 -0.33 11.99
N ALA A 117 1.33 -0.57 13.09
CA ALA A 117 2.15 0.46 13.72
C ALA A 117 3.19 1.05 12.76
N ALA A 118 3.67 0.25 11.81
CA ALA A 118 4.54 0.71 10.72
C ALA A 118 3.84 1.69 9.78
N LEU A 119 2.56 1.45 9.46
CA LEU A 119 1.75 2.36 8.64
C LEU A 119 1.56 3.69 9.37
N VAL A 120 1.18 3.64 10.66
CA VAL A 120 1.09 4.84 11.52
C VAL A 120 2.41 5.60 11.52
N ALA A 121 3.52 4.93 11.77
CA ALA A 121 4.85 5.55 11.81
C ALA A 121 5.22 6.19 10.46
N SER A 122 4.95 5.51 9.34
CA SER A 122 5.23 6.04 8.01
C SER A 122 4.33 7.23 7.65
N LEU A 123 3.04 7.21 8.03
CA LEU A 123 2.14 8.35 7.84
C LEU A 123 2.57 9.56 8.69
N LEU A 124 2.98 9.33 9.94
CA LEU A 124 3.52 10.38 10.81
C LEU A 124 4.83 10.96 10.25
N LEU A 125 5.72 10.11 9.72
CA LEU A 125 6.99 10.53 9.14
C LEU A 125 6.77 11.36 7.87
N VAL A 126 5.86 10.92 6.99
CA VAL A 126 5.48 11.66 5.78
C VAL A 126 4.83 12.99 6.18
N GLY A 127 3.87 12.99 7.10
CA GLY A 127 3.27 14.21 7.62
C GLY A 127 4.31 15.20 8.17
N ALA A 128 5.27 14.72 8.96
CA ALA A 128 6.35 15.56 9.50
C ALA A 128 7.29 16.13 8.43
N VAL A 129 7.60 15.35 7.37
CA VAL A 129 8.49 15.79 6.28
C VAL A 129 7.80 16.81 5.36
N PHE A 130 6.48 16.72 5.17
CA PHE A 130 5.72 17.59 4.25
C PHE A 130 4.97 18.74 4.95
N SER A 131 5.05 18.88 6.29
CA SER A 131 4.46 20.00 7.04
C SER A 131 5.38 21.24 7.13
N PHE A 132 6.29 21.43 6.18
CA PHE A 132 7.18 22.60 6.05
C PHE A 132 6.86 23.41 4.80
#